data_AF-A0A318UEZ1-F1
#
_entry.id   AF-A0A318UEZ1-F1
#
_cell.length_a   1.000
_cell.length_b   1.000
_cell.length_c   1.000
_cell.angle_alpha   90.00
_cell.angle_beta   90.00
_cell.angle_gamma   90.00
#
_symmetry.space_group_name_H-M   'P 1'
#
loop_
_entity.id
_entity.type
_entity.pdbx_description
1 polymer ?
#
loop_
_entity_poly.entity_id
_entity_poly.type
_entity_poly.pdbx_seq_one_letter_code
_entity_poly.pdbx_strand_id
1 'polypeptide(L)' 'MLKKGEHIEGIPGELQILLEADVEAKLFFDSLAKSYKQGYCDWVGSAKQETTRKTRADKALTMLQNKQKTLKT' A
#
# COMPACT_ATOMS: atom_id res chain seq x y z
N MET A 1 14.58 -4.64 1.53
CA MET A 1 14.52 -3.46 2.40
C MET A 1 15.03 -2.29 1.59
N LEU A 2 14.27 -1.21 1.58
CA LEU A 2 14.67 0.06 0.96
C LEU A 2 15.86 0.64 1.73
N LYS A 3 16.74 1.38 1.05
CA LYS A 3 17.76 2.13 1.78
C LYS A 3 17.11 3.32 2.49
N LYS A 4 17.80 3.86 3.50
CA LYS A 4 17.32 5.03 4.24
C LYS A 4 17.12 6.20 3.27
N GLY A 5 15.91 6.76 3.23
CA GLY A 5 15.54 7.87 2.35
C GLY A 5 15.07 7.46 0.96
N GLU A 6 15.08 6.17 0.62
CA GLU A 6 14.46 5.67 -0.61
C GLU A 6 12.97 5.39 -0.39
N HIS A 7 12.19 5.74 -1.40
CA HIS A 7 10.75 5.53 -1.46
C HIS A 7 10.40 4.79 -2.74
N ILE A 8 9.35 3.98 -2.69
CA ILE A 8 8.75 3.40 -3.90
C ILE A 8 8.06 4.52 -4.67
N GLU A 9 8.43 4.67 -5.94
CA GLU A 9 7.76 5.62 -6.82
C GLU A 9 6.38 5.07 -7.23
N GLY A 10 5.36 5.90 -7.07
CA GLY A 10 3.99 5.54 -7.41
C GLY A 10 3.37 4.46 -6.51
N ILE A 11 2.30 3.84 -7.01
CA ILE A 11 1.59 2.75 -6.34
C ILE A 11 2.11 1.43 -6.93
N PRO A 12 2.61 0.49 -6.10
CA PRO A 12 3.01 -0.84 -6.57
C PRO A 12 1.87 -1.53 -7.33
N GLY A 13 2.17 -2.20 -8.44
CA GLY A 13 1.15 -2.82 -9.29
C GLY A 13 0.23 -3.78 -8.54
N GLU A 14 0.78 -4.56 -7.59
CA GLU A 14 -0.01 -5.47 -6.77
C GLU A 14 -1.06 -4.75 -5.91
N LEU A 15 -0.73 -3.55 -5.39
CA LEU A 15 -1.68 -2.74 -4.61
C LEU A 15 -2.63 -1.97 -5.53
N GLN A 16 -2.14 -1.47 -6.67
CA GLN A 16 -2.95 -0.72 -7.64
C GLN A 16 -4.13 -1.57 -8.14
N ILE A 17 -3.88 -2.82 -8.52
CA ILE A 17 -4.92 -3.75 -9.00
C ILE A 17 -6.04 -3.92 -7.95
N LEU A 18 -5.66 -4.08 -6.68
CA LEU A 18 -6.62 -4.24 -5.59
C LEU A 18 -7.43 -2.97 -5.31
N LEU A 19 -6.79 -1.80 -5.36
CA LEU A 19 -7.48 -0.52 -5.20
C LEU A 19 -8.45 -0.25 -6.37
N GLU A 20 -8.08 -0.60 -7.59
CA GLU A 20 -8.99 -0.46 -8.74
C GLU A 20 -10.22 -1.37 -8.64
N ALA A 21 -10.06 -2.54 -8.02
CA ALA A 21 -11.15 -3.49 -7.78
C ALA A 21 -12.04 -3.11 -6.58
N ASP A 22 -11.58 -2.26 -5.67
CA ASP A 22 -12.30 -1.84 -4.46
C ASP A 22 -12.41 -0.32 -4.36
N VAL A 23 -13.57 0.19 -4.76
CA VAL A 23 -13.86 1.63 -4.81
C VAL A 23 -13.80 2.27 -3.42
N GLU A 24 -14.25 1.59 -2.35
CA GLU A 24 -14.25 2.17 -1.00
C GLU A 24 -12.82 2.31 -0.48
N ALA A 25 -12.02 1.25 -0.60
CA ALA A 25 -10.62 1.26 -0.19
C ALA A 25 -9.82 2.30 -0.99
N LYS A 26 -10.09 2.41 -2.31
CA LYS A 26 -9.45 3.42 -3.16
C LYS A 26 -9.81 4.84 -2.76
N LEU A 27 -11.09 5.14 -2.53
CA LEU A 27 -11.50 6.47 -2.09
C LEU A 27 -10.85 6.84 -0.76
N PHE A 28 -10.80 5.91 0.19
CA PHE A 28 -10.13 6.14 1.45
C PHE A 28 -8.62 6.35 1.24
N PHE A 29 -7.94 5.49 0.48
CA PHE A 29 -6.53 5.64 0.15
C PHE A 29 -6.24 6.99 -0.50
N ASP A 30 -7.05 7.40 -1.48
CA ASP A 30 -6.90 8.66 -2.21
C ASP A 30 -7.11 9.89 -1.31
N SER A 31 -7.91 9.76 -0.24
CA SER A 31 -8.09 10.81 0.78
C SER A 31 -6.89 10.98 1.73
N LEU A 32 -5.98 10.00 1.80
CA LEU A 32 -4.84 10.05 2.70
C LEU A 32 -3.80 11.10 2.26
N ALA A 33 -3.13 11.70 3.24
CA ALA A 33 -1.97 12.54 2.98
C ALA A 33 -0.85 11.73 2.29
N LYS A 34 0.00 12.42 1.51
CA LYS A 34 1.09 11.81 0.73
C LYS A 34 1.97 10.88 1.56
N SER A 35 2.31 11.26 2.79
CA SER A 35 3.14 10.45 3.69
C SER A 35 2.49 9.12 4.09
N TYR A 36 1.17 9.08 4.31
CA TYR A 36 0.46 7.85 4.61
C TYR A 36 0.36 6.94 3.38
N LYS A 37 0.05 7.50 2.21
CA LYS A 37 0.08 6.75 0.93
C LYS A 37 1.45 6.12 0.72
N GLN A 38 2.51 6.91 0.91
CA GLN A 38 3.89 6.45 0.77
C GLN A 38 4.22 5.31 1.72
N GLY A 39 3.74 5.33 2.96
CA GLY A 39 3.93 4.24 3.92
C GLY A 39 3.38 2.89 3.40
N TYR A 40 2.18 2.89 2.81
CA TYR A 40 1.61 1.69 2.19
C TYR A 40 2.42 1.26 0.95
N CYS A 41 2.74 2.20 0.06
CA CYS A 41 3.52 1.92 -1.15
C CYS A 41 4.91 1.35 -0.83
N ASP A 42 5.62 1.94 0.13
CA ASP A 42 6.93 1.50 0.58
C ASP A 42 6.85 0.12 1.21
N TRP A 43 5.86 -0.15 2.04
CA TRP A 43 5.72 -1.46 2.68
C TRP A 43 5.44 -2.56 1.68
N VAL A 44 4.52 -2.35 0.74
CA VAL A 44 4.24 -3.32 -0.32
C VAL A 44 5.44 -3.45 -1.26
N GLY A 45 5.87 -2.35 -1.89
CA GLY A 45 6.88 -2.36 -2.94
C GLY A 45 8.30 -2.70 -2.48
N SER A 46 8.63 -2.52 -1.18
CA SER A 46 9.96 -2.86 -0.65
C SER A 46 10.26 -4.36 -0.59
N ALA A 47 9.25 -5.22 -0.77
CA ALA A 47 9.45 -6.66 -0.77
C ALA A 47 10.07 -7.14 -2.09
N LYS A 48 11.17 -7.90 -1.97
CA LYS A 48 11.92 -8.42 -3.12
C LYS A 48 11.13 -9.48 -3.90
N GLN A 49 10.37 -10.31 -3.20
CA GLN A 49 9.58 -11.38 -3.79
C GLN A 49 8.17 -10.90 -4.11
N GLU A 50 7.70 -11.21 -5.33
CA GLU A 50 6.35 -10.87 -5.79
C GLU A 50 5.26 -11.48 -4.90
N THR A 51 5.43 -12.74 -4.47
CA THR A 51 4.49 -13.40 -3.55
C THR A 51 4.32 -12.61 -2.25
N THR A 52 5.41 -12.05 -1.72
CA THR A 52 5.37 -11.20 -0.52
C THR A 52 4.71 -9.85 -0.81
N ARG A 53 4.91 -9.27 -2.00
CA ARG A 53 4.20 -8.04 -2.40
C ARG A 53 2.70 -8.27 -2.45
N LYS A 54 2.24 -9.35 -3.07
CA LYS A 54 0.82 -9.74 -3.11
C LYS A 54 0.23 -9.89 -1.70
N THR A 55 0.86 -10.69 -0.83
CA THR A 55 0.39 -10.87 0.55
C THR A 55 0.34 -9.55 1.34
N ARG A 56 1.30 -8.64 1.12
CA ARG A 56 1.28 -7.30 1.75
C ARG A 56 0.19 -6.41 1.15
N ALA A 57 -0.04 -6.48 -0.15
CA ALA A 57 -1.10 -5.75 -0.84
C ALA A 57 -2.49 -6.17 -0.32
N ASP A 58 -2.74 -7.47 -0.15
CA ASP A 58 -4.00 -7.98 0.43
C ASP A 58 -4.22 -7.47 1.86
N LYS A 59 -3.15 -7.47 2.68
CA LYS A 59 -3.21 -6.91 4.04
C LYS A 59 -3.42 -5.41 4.03
N ALA A 60 -2.76 -4.68 3.12
CA ALA A 60 -2.94 -3.25 2.96
C ALA A 60 -4.39 -2.93 2.58
N LEU A 61 -4.98 -3.67 1.64
CA LEU A 61 -6.38 -3.54 1.25
C LEU A 61 -7.30 -3.72 2.47
N THR A 62 -7.11 -4.79 3.24
CA THR A 62 -7.88 -5.03 4.48
C THR A 62 -7.77 -3.86 5.46
N MET A 63 -6.59 -3.27 5.64
CA MET A 63 -6.42 -2.11 6.52
C MET A 63 -7.14 -0.86 5.97
N LEU A 64 -7.08 -0.64 4.65
CA LEU A 64 -7.71 0.52 4.00
C LEU A 64 -9.24 0.42 4.04
N GLN A 65 -9.80 -0.76 3.82
CA GLN A 65 -11.24 -1.05 4.04
C GLN A 65 -11.67 -0.72 5.48
N ASN A 66 -10.79 -0.98 6.45
CA ASN A 66 -11.01 -0.62 7.86
C ASN A 66 -10.70 0.85 8.19
N LYS A 67 -10.50 1.71 7.19
CA LYS A 67 -10.19 3.15 7.32
C LYS A 67 -8.96 3.44 8.18
N GLN A 68 -8.00 2.53 8.15
CA GLN A 68 -6.76 2.66 8.89
C GLN A 68 -5.74 3.49 8.10
N LYS A 69 -5.24 4.58 8.70
CA LYS A 69 -4.33 5.51 8.01
C LYS A 69 -2.86 5.08 8.00
N THR A 70 -2.48 4.21 8.94
CA THR A 70 -1.10 3.73 9.13
C THR A 70 -1.06 2.22 9.12
N LEU A 71 0.10 1.65 8.80
CA LEU A 71 0.34 0.22 8.97
C LEU A 71 0.25 -0.11 10.47
N LYS A 72 -0.56 -1.10 10.84
CA LYS A 72 -0.46 -1.77 12.14
C LYS A 72 0.14 -3.13 11.86
N THR A 73 1.38 -3.30 12.31
CA THR A 73 2.05 -4.60 12.39
C THR A 73 1.46 -5.43 13.51
#